data_AF-A0A8S0Y5V3-F1
#
_entry.id   AF-A0A8S0Y5V3-F1
#
_cell.length_a   1.000
_cell.length_b   1.000
_cell.length_c   1.000
_cell.angle_alpha   90.00
_cell.angle_beta   90.00
_cell.angle_gamma   90.00
#
_symmetry.space_group_name_H-M   'P 1'
#
loop_
_entity.id
_entity.type
_entity.pdbx_description
1 polymer ?
#
loop_
_entity_poly.entity_id
_entity_poly.type
_entity_poly.pdbx_seq_one_letter_code
_entity_poly.pdbx_strand_id
1 'polypeptide(L)'
;MDFISHKFHGSFDSYQNLDEINFSIIPTGLKKLSFFEDDVFLGMQAMNVGLVDQLITQYEYTLLREYNEIERTPDSTMAVSALSQMWIYAVYEVLRMWRDRKFEFEKLQRNGGIKPKISSMVDDPQNLTVEIRKEQMLRFQNDAKYRERINNVWDGIEEIFRAIELLRINLAKHCAPGKDNIIPRSPGYARINDWCGAMDYQLIDKNKNYTEIDGDRYYTYLNRRDIADALRNFIIGFSD
;
A
#
# COMPACT_ATOMS: atom_id res chain seq x y z
N MET A 1 4.81 -13.39 -8.11
CA MET A 1 4.78 -12.01 -7.60
C MET A 1 6.20 -11.72 -7.22
N ASP A 2 6.81 -10.80 -7.96
CA ASP A 2 8.27 -10.60 -7.90
C ASP A 2 8.62 -9.44 -6.98
N PHE A 3 7.65 -8.98 -6.16
CA PHE A 3 7.86 -8.00 -5.10
C PHE A 3 8.96 -8.50 -4.16
N ILE A 4 10.12 -7.86 -4.27
CA ILE A 4 11.32 -8.20 -3.53
C ILE A 4 11.19 -7.55 -2.15
N SER A 5 10.84 -8.35 -1.13
CA SER A 5 11.13 -7.94 0.25
C SER A 5 12.64 -7.80 0.37
N HIS A 6 13.09 -6.72 1.01
CA HIS A 6 14.51 -6.41 1.24
C HIS A 6 15.29 -7.56 1.92
N LYS A 7 14.59 -8.57 2.48
CA LYS A 7 15.15 -9.75 3.11
C LYS A 7 15.98 -10.68 2.23
N PHE A 8 15.77 -10.72 0.91
CA PHE A 8 16.40 -11.78 0.09
C PHE A 8 17.84 -11.51 -0.38
N HIS A 9 18.46 -10.38 -0.01
CA HIS A 9 19.81 -10.05 -0.49
C HIS A 9 20.88 -9.86 0.59
N GLY A 10 20.57 -10.00 1.89
CA GLY A 10 21.60 -10.03 2.95
C GLY A 10 22.59 -8.84 2.93
N SER A 11 22.21 -7.71 2.32
CA SER A 11 23.06 -6.53 2.27
C SER A 11 22.65 -5.55 3.37
N PHE A 12 23.64 -5.07 4.11
CA PHE A 12 23.54 -4.00 5.11
C PHE A 12 22.90 -2.70 4.57
N ASP A 13 22.74 -2.56 3.25
CA ASP A 13 22.20 -1.38 2.56
C ASP A 13 20.67 -1.41 2.33
N SER A 14 19.91 -2.29 2.99
CA SER A 14 18.52 -2.55 2.60
C SER A 14 17.50 -1.51 3.08
N TYR A 15 17.71 -0.89 4.24
CA TYR A 15 16.82 0.15 4.78
C TYR A 15 17.61 1.41 5.12
N GLN A 16 17.13 2.56 4.66
CA GLN A 16 17.71 3.86 4.98
C GLN A 16 17.59 4.17 6.47
N ASN A 17 18.62 4.82 7.04
CA ASN A 17 18.57 5.30 8.43
C ASN A 17 17.43 6.30 8.62
N LEU A 18 16.97 6.46 9.87
CA LEU A 18 15.87 7.35 10.22
C LEU A 18 16.03 8.77 9.65
N ASP A 19 17.25 9.32 9.73
CA ASP A 19 17.58 10.69 9.31
C ASP A 19 17.73 10.85 7.78
N GLU A 20 17.84 9.74 7.04
CA GLU A 20 18.01 9.72 5.59
C GLU A 20 16.67 9.58 4.86
N ILE A 21 15.62 9.16 5.56
CA ILE A 21 14.30 8.95 4.98
C ILE A 21 13.61 10.28 4.73
N ASN A 22 13.35 10.57 3.45
CA ASN A 22 12.52 11.71 3.08
C ASN A 22 11.03 11.39 3.24
N PHE A 23 10.48 11.68 4.42
CA PHE A 23 9.07 11.46 4.76
C PHE A 23 8.10 12.36 3.99
N SER A 24 8.55 13.39 3.27
CA SER A 24 7.66 14.23 2.46
C SER A 24 7.20 13.54 1.17
N ILE A 25 7.90 12.50 0.71
CA ILE A 25 7.65 11.85 -0.59
C ILE A 25 6.25 11.22 -0.65
N ILE A 26 5.90 10.36 0.31
CA ILE A 26 4.59 9.69 0.32
C ILE A 26 3.43 10.71 0.42
N PRO A 27 3.38 11.62 1.41
CA PRO A 27 2.24 12.51 1.56
C PRO A 27 2.08 13.50 0.39
N THR A 28 3.18 13.99 -0.19
CA THR A 28 3.12 14.92 -1.33
C THR A 28 2.89 14.20 -2.66
N GLY A 29 3.53 13.05 -2.87
CA GLY A 29 3.49 12.29 -4.10
C GLY A 29 2.21 11.51 -4.31
N LEU A 30 1.72 10.80 -3.28
CA LEU A 30 0.44 10.09 -3.40
C LEU A 30 -0.70 11.06 -3.72
N LYS A 31 -0.73 12.23 -3.07
CA LYS A 31 -1.73 13.27 -3.35
C LYS A 31 -1.70 13.75 -4.82
N LYS A 32 -0.56 13.65 -5.50
CA LYS A 32 -0.38 14.06 -6.91
C LYS A 32 -0.73 12.95 -7.91
N LEU A 33 -1.10 11.74 -7.48
CA LEU A 33 -1.57 10.72 -8.41
C LEU A 33 -2.91 11.14 -9.03
N SER A 34 -3.14 10.75 -10.29
CA SER A 34 -4.43 10.96 -10.97
C SER A 34 -5.59 10.49 -10.08
N PHE A 35 -6.77 11.12 -10.18
CA PHE A 35 -7.90 10.98 -9.24
C PHE A 35 -7.72 11.57 -7.84
N PHE A 36 -6.54 11.46 -7.22
CA PHE A 36 -6.26 12.09 -5.92
C PHE A 36 -5.94 13.58 -6.06
N GLU A 37 -5.22 13.94 -7.12
CA GLU A 37 -4.93 15.33 -7.47
C GLU A 37 -6.21 16.12 -7.74
N ASP A 38 -7.19 15.48 -8.38
CA ASP A 38 -8.47 16.09 -8.77
C ASP A 38 -9.52 16.06 -7.64
N ASP A 39 -9.28 15.34 -6.53
CA ASP A 39 -10.25 15.09 -5.46
C ASP A 39 -9.65 15.44 -4.11
N VAL A 40 -9.99 16.62 -3.58
CA VAL A 40 -9.41 17.15 -2.34
C VAL A 40 -9.55 16.18 -1.17
N PHE A 41 -10.70 15.50 -1.05
CA PHE A 41 -10.97 14.59 0.05
C PHE A 41 -10.14 13.32 -0.05
N LEU A 42 -10.02 12.73 -1.25
CA LEU A 42 -9.14 11.58 -1.45
C LEU A 42 -7.66 11.93 -1.35
N GLY A 43 -7.27 13.10 -1.89
CA GLY A 43 -5.93 13.63 -1.74
C GLY A 43 -5.55 13.83 -0.28
N MET A 44 -6.49 14.25 0.58
CA MET A 44 -6.28 14.29 2.04
C MET A 44 -6.09 12.91 2.65
N GLN A 45 -6.88 11.90 2.25
CA GLN A 45 -6.70 10.53 2.76
C GLN A 45 -5.34 9.95 2.37
N ALA A 46 -4.92 10.18 1.11
CA ALA A 46 -3.59 9.81 0.62
C ALA A 46 -2.46 10.50 1.40
N MET A 47 -2.63 11.79 1.70
CA MET A 47 -1.68 12.55 2.52
C MET A 47 -1.57 12.00 3.95
N ASN A 48 -2.69 11.66 4.58
CA ASN A 48 -2.72 11.13 5.95
C ASN A 48 -1.92 9.82 6.07
N VAL A 49 -1.98 8.93 5.07
CA VAL A 49 -1.16 7.69 5.04
C VAL A 49 0.33 8.03 5.12
N GLY A 50 0.79 9.05 4.40
CA GLY A 50 2.18 9.49 4.43
C GLY A 50 2.60 10.13 5.76
N LEU A 51 1.72 10.91 6.39
CA LEU A 51 2.00 11.51 7.70
C LEU A 51 2.13 10.45 8.80
N VAL A 52 1.25 9.45 8.80
CA VAL A 52 1.27 8.37 9.80
C VAL A 52 2.48 7.43 9.59
N ASP A 53 2.94 7.25 8.35
CA ASP A 53 4.15 6.47 8.06
C ASP A 53 5.39 7.02 8.80
N GLN A 54 5.55 8.34 8.87
CA GLN A 54 6.64 8.96 9.64
C GLN A 54 6.55 8.62 11.13
N LEU A 55 5.37 8.78 11.72
CA LEU A 55 5.15 8.51 13.14
C LEU A 55 5.47 7.06 13.50
N ILE A 56 4.96 6.11 12.71
CA ILE A 56 5.19 4.68 12.96
C ILE A 56 6.67 4.34 12.77
N THR A 57 7.34 4.90 11.76
CA THR A 57 8.77 4.68 11.55
C THR A 57 9.59 5.10 12.77
N GLN A 58 9.25 6.22 13.43
CA GLN A 58 9.94 6.63 14.66
C GLN A 58 9.74 5.63 15.80
N TYR A 59 8.53 5.06 15.94
CA TYR A 59 8.27 4.01 16.93
C TYR A 59 9.02 2.72 16.62
N GLU A 60 9.10 2.32 15.35
CA GLU A 60 9.85 1.13 14.91
C GLU A 60 11.35 1.27 15.23
N TYR A 61 11.97 2.42 14.90
CA TYR A 61 13.38 2.65 15.24
C TYR A 61 13.63 2.75 16.74
N THR A 62 12.67 3.28 17.51
CA THR A 62 12.76 3.30 18.97
C THR A 62 12.66 1.90 19.55
N LEU A 63 11.73 1.10 19.04
CA LEU A 63 11.56 -0.31 19.39
C LEU A 63 12.83 -1.12 19.10
N LEU A 64 13.48 -0.90 17.95
CA LEU A 64 14.72 -1.59 17.60
C LEU A 64 15.86 -1.25 18.56
N ARG A 65 16.03 0.03 18.91
CA ARG A 65 17.04 0.44 19.91
C ARG A 65 16.77 -0.23 21.25
N GLU A 66 15.53 -0.18 21.74
CA GLU A 66 15.15 -0.82 22.99
C GLU A 66 15.41 -2.33 22.94
N TYR A 67 14.98 -3.01 21.86
CA TYR A 67 15.18 -4.44 21.65
C TYR A 67 16.66 -4.85 21.76
N ASN A 68 17.55 -4.07 21.14
CA ASN A 68 18.99 -4.29 21.18
C ASN A 68 19.59 -4.00 22.57
N GLU A 69 19.09 -3.00 23.29
CA GLU A 69 19.57 -2.63 24.62
C GLU A 69 19.21 -3.66 25.69
N ILE A 70 17.99 -4.20 25.64
CA ILE A 70 17.47 -5.11 26.68
C ILE A 70 17.59 -6.59 26.32
N GLU A 71 17.99 -6.90 25.08
CA GLU A 71 18.15 -8.26 24.51
C GLU A 71 16.91 -9.17 24.72
N ARG A 72 15.72 -8.56 24.76
CA ARG A 72 14.43 -9.24 24.89
C ARG A 72 13.34 -8.41 24.21
N THR A 73 12.25 -9.05 23.81
CA THR A 73 11.10 -8.36 23.18
C THR A 73 10.58 -7.24 24.10
N PRO A 74 10.59 -5.97 23.66
CA PRO A 74 10.07 -4.86 24.46
C PRO A 74 8.54 -4.91 24.62
N ASP A 75 8.03 -4.34 25.70
CA ASP A 75 6.58 -4.29 25.97
C ASP A 75 5.82 -3.46 24.91
N SER A 76 6.49 -2.49 24.30
CA SER A 76 5.97 -1.62 23.23
C SER A 76 5.71 -2.37 21.91
N THR A 77 6.27 -3.58 21.73
CA THR A 77 6.17 -4.38 20.49
C THR A 77 4.72 -4.58 20.04
N MET A 78 3.81 -4.87 20.96
CA MET A 78 2.40 -5.10 20.62
C MET A 78 1.73 -3.85 20.05
N ALA A 79 2.04 -2.67 20.62
CA ALA A 79 1.50 -1.40 20.14
C ALA A 79 2.06 -1.06 18.76
N VAL A 80 3.37 -1.24 18.53
CA VAL A 80 4.00 -1.00 17.22
C VAL A 80 3.43 -1.94 16.15
N SER A 81 3.18 -3.21 16.49
CA SER A 81 2.51 -4.15 15.58
C SER A 81 1.07 -3.73 15.26
N ALA A 82 0.29 -3.30 16.24
CA ALA A 82 -1.07 -2.82 16.01
C ALA A 82 -1.09 -1.58 15.08
N LEU A 83 -0.21 -0.60 15.34
CA LEU A 83 -0.06 0.58 14.49
C LEU A 83 0.35 0.22 13.06
N SER A 84 1.28 -0.72 12.92
CA SER A 84 1.73 -1.21 11.61
C SER A 84 0.58 -1.85 10.82
N GLN A 85 -0.25 -2.69 11.46
CA GLN A 85 -1.43 -3.28 10.83
C GLN A 85 -2.46 -2.21 10.42
N MET A 86 -2.73 -1.23 11.30
CA MET A 86 -3.65 -0.13 10.98
C MET A 86 -3.19 0.67 9.77
N TRP A 87 -1.89 0.94 9.66
CA TRP A 87 -1.34 1.62 8.49
C TRP A 87 -1.45 0.79 7.22
N ILE A 88 -1.17 -0.52 7.28
CA ILE A 88 -1.33 -1.46 6.16
C ILE A 88 -2.79 -1.44 5.67
N TYR A 89 -3.77 -1.42 6.58
CA TYR A 89 -5.18 -1.33 6.22
C TYR A 89 -5.51 0.03 5.58
N ALA A 90 -4.99 1.13 6.13
CA ALA A 90 -5.24 2.46 5.59
C ALA A 90 -4.67 2.62 4.17
N VAL A 91 -3.41 2.23 3.94
CA VAL A 91 -2.79 2.32 2.61
C VAL A 91 -3.47 1.40 1.60
N TYR A 92 -3.89 0.20 2.04
CA TYR A 92 -4.68 -0.71 1.20
C TYR A 92 -5.97 -0.04 0.74
N GLU A 93 -6.76 0.54 1.64
CA GLU A 93 -8.04 1.12 1.29
C GLU A 93 -7.89 2.35 0.38
N VAL A 94 -6.89 3.21 0.62
CA VAL A 94 -6.57 4.34 -0.26
C VAL A 94 -6.26 3.86 -1.68
N LEU A 95 -5.33 2.92 -1.83
CA LEU A 95 -4.93 2.44 -3.16
C LEU A 95 -6.01 1.56 -3.81
N ARG A 96 -6.82 0.86 -3.01
CA ARG A 96 -7.98 0.10 -3.52
C ARG A 96 -9.01 1.04 -4.12
N MET A 97 -9.31 2.15 -3.46
CA MET A 97 -10.24 3.16 -4.00
C MET A 97 -9.73 3.73 -5.33
N TRP A 98 -8.42 3.97 -5.44
CA TRP A 98 -7.78 4.40 -6.69
C TRP A 98 -7.92 3.34 -7.80
N ARG A 99 -7.60 2.08 -7.48
CA ARG A 99 -7.69 0.93 -8.39
C ARG A 99 -9.10 0.70 -8.89
N ASP A 100 -10.06 0.59 -7.97
CA ASP A 100 -11.46 0.31 -8.29
C ASP A 100 -12.02 1.41 -9.20
N ARG A 101 -11.59 2.66 -8.97
CA ARG A 101 -11.92 3.83 -9.79
C ARG A 101 -11.35 3.74 -11.20
N LYS A 102 -10.08 3.35 -11.39
CA LYS A 102 -9.50 3.09 -12.71
C LYS A 102 -10.33 2.07 -13.49
N PHE A 103 -10.55 0.89 -12.90
CA PHE A 103 -11.24 -0.21 -13.61
C PHE A 103 -12.73 0.09 -13.85
N GLU A 104 -13.40 0.82 -12.96
CA GLU A 104 -14.75 1.32 -13.21
C GLU A 104 -14.76 2.22 -14.45
N PHE A 105 -13.85 3.18 -14.52
CA PHE A 105 -13.79 4.16 -15.60
C PHE A 105 -13.43 3.53 -16.95
N GLU A 106 -12.47 2.61 -16.97
CA GLU A 106 -12.13 1.83 -18.17
C GLU A 106 -13.33 1.02 -18.69
N LYS A 107 -14.04 0.35 -17.78
CA LYS A 107 -15.24 -0.42 -18.14
C LYS A 107 -16.33 0.49 -18.71
N LEU A 108 -16.58 1.65 -18.10
CA LEU A 108 -17.57 2.61 -18.59
C LEU A 108 -17.16 3.21 -19.93
N GLN A 109 -15.89 3.57 -20.12
CA GLN A 109 -15.38 4.12 -21.37
C GLN A 109 -15.57 3.12 -22.52
N ARG A 110 -15.18 1.85 -22.32
CA ARG A 110 -15.28 0.79 -23.33
C ARG A 110 -16.72 0.54 -23.77
N ASN A 111 -17.68 0.65 -22.85
CA ASN A 111 -19.08 0.35 -23.12
C ASN A 111 -19.93 1.60 -23.41
N GLY A 112 -19.31 2.79 -23.55
CA GLY A 112 -20.03 4.06 -23.74
C GLY A 112 -20.87 4.49 -22.52
N GLY A 113 -20.67 3.88 -21.36
CA GLY A 113 -21.48 4.03 -20.15
C GLY A 113 -21.20 5.29 -19.32
N ILE A 114 -20.19 6.10 -19.67
CA ILE A 114 -19.83 7.30 -18.89
C ILE A 114 -20.98 8.32 -18.83
N LYS A 115 -21.55 8.71 -19.98
CA LYS A 115 -22.64 9.70 -20.00
C LYS A 115 -23.89 9.19 -19.26
N PRO A 116 -24.38 7.95 -19.50
CA PRO A 116 -25.47 7.39 -18.71
C PRO A 116 -25.19 7.36 -17.20
N LYS A 117 -23.96 7.01 -16.79
CA LYS A 117 -23.58 6.98 -15.38
C LYS A 117 -23.66 8.38 -14.74
N ILE A 118 -23.12 9.39 -15.41
CA ILE A 118 -23.19 10.80 -14.98
C ILE A 118 -24.64 11.26 -14.84
N SER A 119 -25.48 11.00 -15.85
CA SER A 119 -26.90 11.40 -15.83
C SER A 119 -27.72 10.71 -14.74
N SER A 120 -27.28 9.54 -14.26
CA SER A 120 -27.91 8.80 -13.16
C SER A 120 -27.48 9.26 -11.76
N MET A 121 -26.42 10.08 -11.65
CA MET A 121 -25.94 10.58 -10.37
C MET A 121 -26.88 11.66 -9.85
N VAL A 122 -27.17 11.62 -8.55
CA VAL A 122 -28.00 12.63 -7.90
C VAL A 122 -27.35 13.99 -8.09
N ASP A 123 -28.16 14.96 -8.51
CA ASP A 123 -27.74 16.35 -8.55
C ASP A 123 -27.94 16.96 -7.17
N ASP A 124 -26.85 17.08 -6.42
CA ASP A 124 -26.82 17.70 -5.10
C ASP A 124 -25.68 18.73 -5.08
N PRO A 125 -25.98 20.03 -5.23
CA PRO A 125 -24.99 21.09 -5.25
C PRO A 125 -24.12 21.17 -3.98
N GLN A 126 -24.56 20.58 -2.87
CA GLN A 126 -23.78 20.55 -1.63
C GLN A 126 -22.80 19.36 -1.61
N ASN A 127 -22.98 18.37 -2.48
CA ASN A 127 -22.14 17.18 -2.56
C ASN A 127 -21.01 17.35 -3.58
N LEU A 128 -19.97 18.08 -3.17
CA LEU A 128 -18.76 18.32 -3.96
C LEU A 128 -18.12 17.03 -4.50
N THR A 129 -18.20 15.93 -3.75
CA THR A 129 -17.63 14.63 -4.16
C THR A 129 -18.31 14.06 -5.40
N VAL A 130 -19.62 14.28 -5.55
CA VAL A 130 -20.36 13.83 -6.76
C VAL A 130 -19.94 14.65 -7.97
N GLU A 131 -19.79 15.97 -7.83
CA GLU A 131 -19.36 16.83 -8.93
C GLU A 131 -17.93 16.51 -9.38
N ILE A 132 -16.99 16.39 -8.43
CA ILE A 132 -15.62 15.93 -8.72
C ILE A 132 -15.66 14.58 -9.46
N ARG A 133 -16.52 13.66 -9.04
CA ARG A 133 -16.65 12.34 -9.69
C ARG A 133 -17.12 12.45 -11.13
N LYS A 134 -18.09 13.32 -11.42
CA LYS A 134 -18.60 13.60 -12.78
C LYS A 134 -17.49 14.23 -13.63
N GLU A 135 -16.77 15.22 -13.11
CA GLU A 135 -15.66 15.89 -13.81
C GLU A 135 -14.55 14.90 -14.16
N GLN A 136 -14.14 14.05 -13.22
CA GLN A 136 -13.16 13.00 -13.46
C GLN A 136 -13.61 12.03 -14.56
N MET A 137 -14.89 11.63 -14.57
CA MET A 137 -15.44 10.76 -15.62
C MET A 137 -15.43 11.44 -17.00
N LEU A 138 -15.80 12.72 -17.07
CA LEU A 138 -15.77 13.49 -18.32
C LEU A 138 -14.34 13.71 -18.83
N ARG A 139 -13.40 14.03 -17.92
CA ARG A 139 -11.99 14.14 -18.26
C ARG A 139 -11.45 12.80 -18.76
N PHE A 140 -11.74 11.71 -18.06
CA PHE A 140 -11.37 10.37 -18.51
C PHE A 140 -11.93 10.02 -19.89
N GLN A 141 -13.16 10.45 -20.21
CA GLN A 141 -13.75 10.24 -21.54
C GLN A 141 -13.01 11.03 -22.64
N ASN A 142 -12.70 12.30 -22.36
CA ASN A 142 -12.30 13.26 -23.40
C ASN A 142 -10.77 13.47 -23.51
N ASP A 143 -10.01 13.18 -22.47
CA ASP A 143 -8.57 13.43 -22.40
C ASP A 143 -7.78 12.12 -22.46
N ALA A 144 -7.14 11.86 -23.61
CA ALA A 144 -6.32 10.68 -23.82
C ALA A 144 -5.04 10.69 -22.96
N LYS A 145 -4.43 11.86 -22.72
CA LYS A 145 -3.22 11.99 -21.89
C LYS A 145 -3.53 11.69 -20.43
N TYR A 146 -4.70 12.11 -19.95
CA TYR A 146 -5.16 11.77 -18.61
C TYR A 146 -5.32 10.25 -18.42
N ARG A 147 -5.89 9.55 -19.40
CA ARG A 147 -5.99 8.09 -19.38
C ARG A 147 -4.62 7.42 -19.41
N GLU A 148 -3.72 7.89 -20.25
CA GLU A 148 -2.34 7.39 -20.33
C GLU A 148 -1.62 7.56 -18.98
N ARG A 149 -1.73 8.73 -18.34
CA ARG A 149 -1.17 8.96 -17.00
C ARG A 149 -1.74 7.99 -15.96
N ILE A 150 -3.05 7.71 -16.00
CA ILE A 150 -3.67 6.72 -15.10
C ILE A 150 -3.11 5.33 -15.34
N ASN A 151 -2.93 4.92 -16.60
CA ASN A 151 -2.35 3.62 -16.92
C ASN A 151 -0.89 3.53 -16.43
N ASN A 152 -0.09 4.55 -16.68
CA ASN A 152 1.30 4.59 -16.22
C ASN A 152 1.41 4.52 -14.68
N VAL A 153 0.50 5.19 -13.95
CA VAL A 153 0.44 5.05 -12.47
C VAL A 153 0.12 3.62 -12.07
N TRP A 154 -0.85 2.99 -12.73
CA TRP A 154 -1.23 1.61 -12.41
C TRP A 154 -0.09 0.63 -12.67
N ASP A 155 0.54 0.74 -13.85
CA ASP A 155 1.64 -0.14 -14.26
C ASP A 155 2.81 -0.06 -13.27
N GLY A 156 3.07 1.09 -12.68
CA GLY A 156 4.11 1.25 -11.65
C GLY A 156 3.70 0.87 -10.23
N ILE A 157 2.42 0.94 -9.85
CA ILE A 157 1.95 0.67 -8.48
C ILE A 157 1.32 -0.72 -8.31
N GLU A 158 1.00 -1.44 -9.40
CA GLU A 158 0.26 -2.70 -9.35
C GLU A 158 0.94 -3.75 -8.45
N GLU A 159 2.26 -3.91 -8.57
CA GLU A 159 2.99 -4.88 -7.76
C GLU A 159 2.98 -4.48 -6.28
N ILE A 160 3.14 -3.19 -5.98
CA ILE A 160 3.06 -2.64 -4.62
C ILE A 160 1.67 -2.89 -4.04
N PHE A 161 0.62 -2.59 -4.81
CA PHE A 161 -0.76 -2.82 -4.42
C PHE A 161 -1.02 -4.30 -4.10
N ARG A 162 -0.52 -5.22 -4.94
CA ARG A 162 -0.65 -6.66 -4.70
C ARG A 162 0.08 -7.09 -3.42
N ALA A 163 1.19 -6.44 -3.06
CA ALA A 163 1.96 -6.75 -1.84
C ALA A 163 1.17 -6.35 -0.60
N ILE A 164 0.58 -5.17 -0.66
CA ILE A 164 -0.32 -4.65 0.37
C ILE A 164 -1.56 -5.53 0.49
N GLU A 165 -2.17 -5.94 -0.64
CA GLU A 165 -3.33 -6.83 -0.66
C GLU A 165 -3.01 -8.19 -0.01
N LEU A 166 -1.84 -8.75 -0.29
CA LEU A 166 -1.34 -9.97 0.34
C LEU A 166 -1.23 -9.81 1.86
N LEU A 167 -0.56 -8.76 2.33
CA LEU A 167 -0.45 -8.43 3.76
C LEU A 167 -1.83 -8.29 4.41
N ARG A 168 -2.67 -7.43 3.85
CA ARG A 168 -3.99 -7.10 4.39
C ARG A 168 -4.88 -8.34 4.49
N ILE A 169 -4.86 -9.23 3.49
CA ILE A 169 -5.69 -10.45 3.52
C ILE A 169 -5.14 -11.48 4.53
N ASN A 170 -3.82 -11.67 4.60
CA ASN A 170 -3.23 -12.55 5.60
C ASN A 170 -3.53 -12.06 7.03
N LEU A 171 -3.40 -10.76 7.28
CA LEU A 171 -3.64 -10.16 8.59
C LEU A 171 -5.12 -10.13 8.98
N ALA A 172 -6.02 -9.74 8.07
CA ALA A 172 -7.42 -9.52 8.42
C ALA A 172 -8.31 -10.78 8.26
N LYS A 173 -7.97 -11.69 7.34
CA LYS A 173 -8.77 -12.88 7.04
C LYS A 173 -8.09 -14.18 7.45
N HIS A 174 -6.83 -14.14 7.87
CA HIS A 174 -6.02 -15.32 8.15
C HIS A 174 -6.02 -16.25 6.92
N CYS A 175 -5.85 -15.57 5.78
CA CYS A 175 -6.11 -15.90 4.39
C CYS A 175 -4.94 -15.80 3.40
N ALA A 176 -4.81 -16.66 2.40
CA ALA A 176 -4.14 -16.24 1.15
C ALA A 176 -5.18 -15.59 0.20
N PRO A 177 -4.84 -14.52 -0.54
CA PRO A 177 -5.75 -13.89 -1.49
C PRO A 177 -6.37 -14.89 -2.49
N GLY A 178 -7.69 -15.05 -2.45
CA GLY A 178 -8.45 -15.91 -3.36
C GLY A 178 -8.41 -17.41 -3.07
N LYS A 179 -7.95 -17.84 -1.89
CA LYS A 179 -8.12 -19.23 -1.40
C LYS A 179 -8.39 -19.24 0.11
N ASP A 180 -9.65 -19.42 0.48
CA ASP A 180 -10.08 -19.46 1.90
C ASP A 180 -9.62 -20.73 2.64
N ASN A 181 -9.19 -21.77 1.91
CA ASN A 181 -8.83 -23.07 2.49
C ASN A 181 -7.37 -23.18 2.98
N ILE A 182 -6.54 -22.14 2.81
CA ILE A 182 -5.15 -22.14 3.28
C ILE A 182 -5.04 -21.20 4.48
N ILE A 183 -4.80 -21.79 5.66
CA ILE A 183 -4.74 -21.08 6.94
C ILE A 183 -3.26 -20.85 7.33
N PRO A 184 -2.84 -19.60 7.62
CA PRO A 184 -1.53 -19.28 8.15
C PRO A 184 -1.25 -19.98 9.47
N ARG A 185 0.01 -20.41 9.68
CA ARG A 185 0.43 -21.01 10.96
C ARG A 185 0.33 -20.05 12.14
N SER A 186 0.63 -18.78 11.91
CA SER A 186 0.62 -17.76 12.97
C SER A 186 0.16 -16.42 12.38
N PRO A 187 -1.13 -16.31 12.01
CA PRO A 187 -1.66 -15.09 11.41
C PRO A 187 -1.53 -13.93 12.40
N GLY A 188 -1.01 -12.80 11.93
CA GLY A 188 -0.81 -11.60 12.76
C GLY A 188 0.39 -11.68 13.71
N TYR A 189 1.05 -12.85 13.85
CA TYR A 189 2.33 -12.92 14.54
C TYR A 189 3.40 -12.23 13.69
N ALA A 190 4.17 -11.38 14.35
CA ALA A 190 5.25 -10.64 13.73
C ALA A 190 6.48 -10.65 14.61
N ARG A 191 7.65 -10.60 13.96
CA ARG A 191 8.94 -10.41 14.63
C ARG A 191 9.43 -9.00 14.37
N ILE A 192 10.20 -8.45 15.31
CA ILE A 192 10.89 -7.18 15.11
C ILE A 192 11.93 -7.41 14.02
N ASN A 193 11.96 -6.57 13.00
CA ASN A 193 12.96 -6.60 11.96
C ASN A 193 14.28 -6.02 12.51
N ASP A 194 15.36 -6.79 12.45
CA ASP A 194 16.64 -6.43 13.07
C ASP A 194 17.33 -5.22 12.42
N TRP A 195 16.88 -4.78 11.24
CA TRP A 195 17.49 -3.66 10.52
C TRP A 195 16.73 -2.35 10.67
N CYS A 196 15.39 -2.38 10.67
CA CYS A 196 14.57 -1.17 10.67
C CYS A 196 13.53 -1.10 11.81
N GLY A 197 13.41 -2.17 12.62
CA GLY A 197 12.46 -2.24 13.73
C GLY A 197 11.00 -2.44 13.32
N ALA A 198 10.71 -2.47 12.02
CA ALA A 198 9.38 -2.78 11.51
C ALA A 198 8.95 -4.20 11.86
N MET A 199 7.64 -4.44 11.87
CA MET A 199 7.11 -5.77 12.18
C MET A 199 7.11 -6.66 10.94
N ASP A 200 7.94 -7.70 10.94
CA ASP A 200 8.00 -8.72 9.91
C ASP A 200 6.87 -9.74 10.07
N TYR A 201 5.92 -9.70 9.16
CA TYR A 201 4.80 -10.64 9.12
C TYR A 201 5.14 -11.83 8.25
N GLN A 202 4.84 -13.04 8.74
CA GLN A 202 4.90 -14.25 7.93
C GLN A 202 3.59 -14.36 7.12
N LEU A 203 3.71 -14.44 5.80
CA LEU A 203 2.58 -14.42 4.86
C LEU A 203 2.57 -15.67 3.99
N ILE A 204 1.38 -16.14 3.64
CA ILE A 204 1.19 -17.19 2.65
C ILE A 204 0.99 -16.56 1.26
N ASP A 205 1.93 -16.79 0.35
CA ASP A 205 1.82 -16.42 -1.07
C ASP A 205 1.63 -17.67 -1.94
N LYS A 206 0.45 -17.78 -2.55
CA LYS A 206 0.07 -18.89 -3.43
C LYS A 206 0.80 -18.93 -4.76
N ASN A 207 1.40 -17.81 -5.19
CA ASN A 207 2.07 -17.69 -6.48
C ASN A 207 3.55 -18.07 -6.40
N LYS A 208 4.09 -18.23 -5.19
CA LYS A 208 5.46 -18.65 -4.95
C LYS A 208 5.48 -20.16 -4.72
N ASN A 209 5.75 -20.91 -5.80
CA ASN A 209 6.17 -22.31 -5.72
C ASN A 209 7.65 -22.34 -5.30
N TYR A 210 7.97 -22.01 -4.05
CA TYR A 210 9.32 -22.28 -3.55
C TYR A 210 9.44 -23.78 -3.29
N THR A 211 10.00 -24.49 -4.28
CA THR A 211 10.70 -25.75 -4.06
C THR A 211 11.91 -25.48 -3.15
N GLU A 212 11.87 -26.09 -1.97
CA GLU A 212 13.02 -26.49 -1.14
C GLU A 212 14.01 -25.41 -0.72
N ILE A 213 13.66 -24.66 0.33
CA ILE A 213 14.55 -24.42 1.49
C ILE A 213 13.61 -24.44 2.72
N ASP A 214 13.78 -25.40 3.64
CA ASP A 214 13.05 -25.51 4.93
C ASP A 214 11.56 -25.95 4.96
N GLY A 215 11.12 -26.82 4.05
CA GLY A 215 9.93 -27.67 4.26
C GLY A 215 8.55 -26.97 4.31
N ASP A 216 8.52 -25.63 4.34
CA ASP A 216 7.34 -24.79 4.56
C ASP A 216 6.91 -24.09 3.27
N ARG A 217 5.99 -24.74 2.56
CA ARG A 217 5.82 -24.61 1.09
C ARG A 217 5.19 -23.33 0.53
N TYR A 218 4.94 -22.28 1.33
CA TYR A 218 4.21 -21.08 0.83
C TYR A 218 4.56 -19.75 1.51
N TYR A 219 5.60 -19.68 2.34
CA TYR A 219 5.79 -18.52 3.21
C TYR A 219 6.75 -17.48 2.64
N THR A 220 6.38 -16.21 2.77
CA THR A 220 7.26 -15.05 2.55
C THR A 220 7.16 -14.15 3.78
N TYR A 221 8.17 -13.30 3.98
CA TYR A 221 8.10 -12.24 4.97
C TYR A 221 7.91 -10.91 4.26
N LEU A 222 7.10 -10.04 4.86
CA LEU A 222 6.93 -8.67 4.43
C LEU A 222 6.63 -7.81 5.64
N ASN A 223 7.14 -6.59 5.65
CA ASN A 223 6.81 -5.60 6.66
C ASN A 223 6.27 -4.32 6.03
N ARG A 224 5.86 -3.41 6.90
CA ARG A 224 5.33 -2.10 6.53
C ARG A 224 6.37 -1.23 5.79
N ARG A 225 7.64 -1.31 6.19
CA ARG A 225 8.75 -0.55 5.59
C ARG A 225 9.02 -0.95 4.15
N ASP A 226 8.95 -2.25 3.83
CA ASP A 226 9.02 -2.75 2.45
C ASP A 226 8.02 -2.04 1.54
N ILE A 227 6.78 -1.86 2.01
CA ILE A 227 5.74 -1.12 1.26
C ILE A 227 6.08 0.36 1.17
N ALA A 228 6.42 0.99 2.30
CA ALA A 228 6.67 2.43 2.35
C ALA A 228 7.83 2.83 1.43
N ASP A 229 8.92 2.06 1.43
CA ASP A 229 10.08 2.30 0.57
C ASP A 229 9.77 2.04 -0.91
N ALA A 230 9.02 0.99 -1.23
CA ALA A 230 8.54 0.77 -2.59
C ALA A 230 7.66 1.92 -3.10
N LEU A 231 6.76 2.45 -2.24
CA LEU A 231 5.94 3.61 -2.57
C LEU A 231 6.79 4.87 -2.80
N ARG A 232 7.80 5.12 -1.95
CA ARG A 232 8.72 6.26 -2.13
C ARG A 232 9.46 6.16 -3.46
N ASN A 233 10.01 4.99 -3.78
CA ASN A 233 10.75 4.76 -5.02
C ASN A 233 9.86 4.95 -6.26
N PHE A 234 8.64 4.42 -6.24
CA PHE A 234 7.66 4.63 -7.30
C PHE A 234 7.34 6.12 -7.48
N ILE A 235 7.09 6.85 -6.39
CA ILE A 235 6.75 8.28 -6.44
C ILE A 235 7.90 9.12 -6.98
N ILE A 236 9.15 8.83 -6.58
CA ILE A 236 10.33 9.51 -7.12
C ILE A 236 10.39 9.30 -8.63
N GLY A 237 10.35 8.04 -9.08
CA GLY A 237 10.44 7.70 -10.50
C GLY A 237 9.25 8.17 -11.35
N PHE A 238 8.12 8.53 -10.73
CA PHE A 238 6.95 9.10 -11.40
C PHE A 238 6.98 10.64 -11.46
N SER A 239 7.81 11.29 -10.64
CA SER A 239 7.91 12.76 -10.57
C SER A 239 8.96 13.34 -11.53
N ASP A 240 9.81 12.48 -12.11
CA ASP A 240 10.80 12.79 -13.15
C ASP A 240 10.24 12.54 -14.56
#